data_AF-A0A367Z443-F1
#
_entry.id   AF-A0A367Z443-F1
#
_cell.length_a   1.000
_cell.length_b   1.000
_cell.length_c   1.000
_cell.angle_alpha   90.00
_cell.angle_beta   90.00
_cell.angle_gamma   90.00
#
_symmetry.space_group_name_H-M   'P 1'
#
loop_
_entity.id
_entity.type
_entity.pdbx_description
1 polymer ?
#
loop_
_entity_poly.entity_id
_entity_poly.type
_entity_poly.pdbx_seq_one_letter_code
_entity_poly.pdbx_strand_id
1 'polypeptide(L)'
;MKDDRFFPLVKAAVVLVWIGLFVAIPTATAQADMGIKPDMEFKFVSENPQQSFSIQSAILYECQQADCSDAQSVPEIGPQQLYCQQEICTINFYDLAPYYRLEVSLADGRTLSSQVFTPRGMRSFYSVTVRESDLLVKNRFSLNPLASSICLSVCGSLWLVGLWALLTLLGLNKR
;
A
#
# COMPACT_ATOMS: atom_id res chain seq x y z
N MET A 1 -47.79 22.24 52.72
CA MET A 1 -47.54 23.01 51.48
C MET A 1 -46.37 22.32 50.77
N LYS A 2 -46.68 21.43 49.82
CA LYS A 2 -45.70 20.58 49.13
C LYS A 2 -45.21 21.40 47.94
N ASP A 3 -43.92 21.70 47.90
CA ASP A 3 -43.35 22.62 46.90
C ASP A 3 -43.27 21.91 45.54
N ASP A 4 -44.34 22.04 44.75
CA ASP A 4 -44.52 21.40 43.45
C ASP A 4 -43.53 21.90 42.37
N ARG A 5 -42.64 22.85 42.73
CA ARG A 5 -41.57 23.37 41.86
C ARG A 5 -40.33 22.49 41.81
N PHE A 6 -40.23 21.45 42.65
CA PHE A 6 -39.07 20.54 42.66
C PHE A 6 -39.07 19.58 41.45
N PHE A 7 -40.26 19.18 40.97
CA PHE A 7 -40.43 18.21 39.89
C PHE A 7 -39.91 18.66 38.49
N PRO A 8 -40.13 19.92 38.04
CA PRO A 8 -39.62 20.39 36.74
C PRO A 8 -38.10 20.60 36.74
N LEU A 9 -37.50 20.98 37.88
CA LEU A 9 -36.05 21.19 38.01
C LEU A 9 -35.27 19.88 37.90
N VAL A 10 -35.77 18.80 38.51
CA VAL A 10 -35.15 17.47 38.40
C VAL A 10 -35.24 16.93 36.97
N LYS A 11 -36.38 17.13 36.28
CA LYS A 11 -36.53 16.73 34.87
C LYS A 11 -35.57 17.50 33.96
N ALA A 12 -35.42 18.80 34.15
CA ALA A 12 -34.48 19.62 33.39
C ALA A 12 -33.03 19.19 33.63
N ALA A 13 -32.66 18.90 34.87
CA ALA A 13 -31.32 18.40 35.20
C ALA A 13 -31.03 17.04 34.55
N VAL A 14 -31.98 16.10 34.57
CA VAL A 14 -31.85 14.81 33.89
C VAL A 14 -31.68 14.98 32.38
N VAL A 15 -32.47 15.85 31.76
CA VAL A 15 -32.36 16.13 30.31
C VAL A 15 -31.00 16.74 29.97
N LEU A 16 -30.50 17.68 30.77
CA LEU A 16 -29.19 18.30 30.57
C LEU A 16 -28.04 17.30 30.76
N VAL A 17 -28.16 16.36 31.72
CA VAL A 17 -27.18 15.27 31.90
C VAL A 17 -27.17 14.34 30.69
N TRP A 18 -28.34 13.97 30.14
CA TRP A 18 -28.42 13.15 28.93
C TRP A 18 -27.85 13.88 27.71
N ILE A 19 -28.15 15.16 27.53
CA ILE A 19 -27.58 15.97 26.44
C ILE A 19 -26.05 16.05 26.57
N GLY A 20 -25.54 16.32 27.78
CA GLY A 20 -24.10 16.35 28.03
C GLY A 20 -23.42 15.00 27.74
N LEU A 21 -24.06 13.88 28.11
CA LEU A 21 -23.55 12.54 27.84
C LEU A 21 -23.47 12.23 26.34
N PHE A 22 -24.48 12.64 25.55
CA PHE A 22 -24.50 12.43 24.10
C PHE A 22 -23.49 13.30 23.35
N VAL A 23 -23.23 14.53 23.81
CA VAL A 23 -22.20 15.42 23.23
C VAL A 23 -20.78 14.92 23.55
N ALA A 24 -20.60 14.20 24.65
CA ALA A 24 -19.32 13.64 25.05
C ALA A 24 -18.98 12.31 24.35
N ILE A 25 -19.89 11.73 23.55
CA ILE A 25 -19.56 10.55 22.75
C ILE A 25 -18.64 11.03 21.61
N PRO A 26 -17.36 10.60 21.58
CA PRO A 26 -16.49 10.94 20.46
C PRO A 26 -17.19 10.46 19.20
N THR A 27 -17.43 11.36 18.25
CA THR A 27 -17.82 11.00 16.89
C THR A 27 -16.60 10.33 16.27
N ALA A 28 -16.37 9.07 16.64
CA ALA A 28 -15.41 8.21 16.01
C ALA A 28 -15.80 8.19 14.54
N THR A 29 -15.03 8.89 13.73
CA THR A 29 -15.19 8.83 12.29
C THR A 29 -15.02 7.38 11.91
N ALA A 30 -16.08 6.76 11.42
CA ALA A 30 -16.01 5.39 10.93
C ALA A 30 -15.04 5.41 9.74
N GLN A 31 -13.81 4.96 9.96
CA GLN A 31 -12.79 4.79 8.93
C GLN A 31 -13.09 3.45 8.23
N ALA A 32 -14.23 3.38 7.55
CA ALA A 32 -14.50 2.26 6.67
C ALA A 32 -13.58 2.41 5.44
N ASP A 33 -12.76 1.39 5.22
CA ASP A 33 -11.91 1.23 4.03
C ASP A 33 -10.68 2.15 3.89
N MET A 34 -10.11 2.62 5.01
CA MET A 34 -8.78 3.25 5.04
C MET A 34 -7.67 2.22 5.35
N GLY A 35 -7.66 1.12 4.60
CA GLY A 35 -6.52 0.20 4.56
C GLY A 35 -5.55 0.59 3.44
N ILE A 36 -4.26 0.32 3.62
CA ILE A 36 -3.31 0.38 2.50
C ILE A 36 -3.83 -0.61 1.44
N LYS A 37 -4.13 -0.12 0.23
CA LYS A 37 -4.50 -0.98 -0.89
C LYS A 37 -3.23 -1.57 -1.52
N PRO A 38 -3.25 -2.84 -1.95
CA PRO A 38 -2.10 -3.42 -2.59
C PRO A 38 -1.76 -2.70 -3.91
N ASP A 39 -0.48 -2.61 -4.25
CA ASP A 39 -0.03 -2.05 -5.53
C ASP A 39 1.09 -2.89 -6.17
N MET A 40 1.13 -2.84 -7.50
CA MET A 40 2.21 -3.40 -8.31
C MET A 40 2.76 -2.36 -9.27
N GLU A 41 4.09 -2.35 -9.41
CA GLU A 41 4.81 -1.59 -10.42
C GLU A 41 5.66 -2.52 -11.29
N PHE A 42 5.54 -2.38 -12.60
CA PHE A 42 6.29 -3.11 -13.61
C PHE A 42 7.20 -2.13 -14.35
N LYS A 43 8.52 -2.28 -14.21
CA LYS A 43 9.50 -1.51 -14.98
C LYS A 43 10.09 -2.37 -16.07
N PHE A 44 9.92 -1.95 -17.31
CA PHE A 44 10.37 -2.68 -18.48
C PHE A 44 11.82 -2.36 -18.81
N VAL A 45 12.58 -3.37 -19.23
CA VAL A 45 13.96 -3.26 -19.70
C VAL A 45 14.18 -4.20 -20.86
N SER A 46 14.99 -3.80 -21.84
CA SER A 46 15.35 -4.70 -22.95
C SER A 46 16.40 -5.71 -22.50
N GLU A 47 16.33 -6.95 -22.98
CA GLU A 47 17.44 -7.91 -22.84
C GLU A 47 18.70 -7.43 -23.58
N ASN A 48 18.51 -6.79 -24.73
CA ASN A 48 19.57 -6.22 -25.56
C ASN A 48 19.50 -4.67 -25.50
N PRO A 49 20.50 -3.98 -24.91
CA PRO A 49 20.49 -2.52 -24.78
C PRO A 49 20.37 -1.75 -26.11
N GLN A 50 20.74 -2.38 -27.23
CA GLN A 50 20.65 -1.80 -28.57
C GLN A 50 19.25 -1.92 -29.18
N GLN A 51 18.40 -2.79 -28.62
CA GLN A 51 17.03 -2.99 -29.06
C GLN A 51 16.11 -2.03 -28.30
N SER A 52 15.50 -1.09 -29.03
CA SER A 52 14.42 -0.26 -28.51
C SER A 52 13.08 -1.00 -28.59
N PHE A 53 12.21 -0.73 -27.64
CA PHE A 53 10.83 -1.19 -27.64
C PHE A 53 9.92 -0.04 -27.19
N SER A 54 8.65 -0.11 -27.57
CA SER A 54 7.62 0.82 -27.12
C SER A 54 6.37 0.03 -26.78
N ILE A 55 5.81 0.29 -25.59
CA ILE A 55 4.62 -0.39 -25.10
C ILE A 55 3.40 0.29 -25.68
N GLN A 56 2.57 -0.46 -26.41
CA GLN A 56 1.30 0.02 -26.92
C GLN A 56 0.19 -0.18 -25.90
N SER A 57 0.12 -1.37 -25.30
CA SER A 57 -0.83 -1.70 -24.24
C SER A 57 -0.30 -2.87 -23.40
N ALA A 58 -0.86 -3.03 -22.20
CA ALA A 58 -0.59 -4.16 -21.34
C ALA A 58 -1.89 -4.67 -20.74
N ILE A 59 -1.97 -5.98 -20.53
CA ILE A 59 -3.06 -6.66 -19.83
C ILE A 59 -2.45 -7.47 -18.71
N LEU A 60 -2.98 -7.30 -17.50
CA LEU A 60 -2.62 -8.13 -16.37
C LEU A 60 -3.72 -9.16 -16.16
N TYR A 61 -3.35 -10.43 -16.13
CA TYR A 61 -4.24 -11.53 -15.81
C TYR A 61 -4.03 -11.97 -14.37
N GLU A 62 -5.12 -12.25 -13.68
CA GLU A 62 -5.16 -12.89 -12.37
C GLU A 62 -5.59 -14.36 -12.50
N CYS A 63 -5.05 -15.21 -11.62
CA CYS A 63 -5.18 -16.66 -11.67
C CYS A 63 -5.28 -17.24 -10.25
N GLN A 64 -6.12 -18.28 -10.09
CA GLN A 64 -6.19 -19.06 -8.85
C GLN A 64 -5.31 -20.33 -8.94
N GLN A 65 -5.06 -20.83 -10.16
CA GLN A 65 -4.18 -21.98 -10.38
C GLN A 65 -2.73 -21.57 -10.62
N ALA A 66 -1.79 -22.39 -10.16
CA ALA A 66 -0.35 -22.11 -10.25
C ALA A 66 0.19 -22.11 -11.69
N ASP A 67 -0.50 -22.79 -12.62
CA ASP A 67 -0.19 -22.79 -14.05
C ASP A 67 -0.94 -21.69 -14.81
N CYS A 68 -1.82 -20.94 -14.12
CA CYS A 68 -2.60 -19.85 -14.68
C CYS A 68 -3.44 -20.29 -15.90
N SER A 69 -3.94 -21.53 -15.85
CA SER A 69 -4.87 -22.10 -16.84
C SER A 69 -6.27 -21.48 -16.74
N ASP A 70 -6.60 -20.90 -15.60
CA ASP A 70 -7.86 -20.22 -15.27
C ASP A 70 -7.79 -18.70 -15.43
N ALA A 71 -6.85 -18.21 -16.23
CA ALA A 71 -6.55 -16.77 -16.34
C ALA A 71 -7.77 -15.92 -16.70
N GLN A 72 -7.97 -14.86 -15.93
CA GLN A 72 -8.95 -13.81 -16.19
C GLN A 72 -8.25 -12.46 -16.19
N SER A 73 -8.63 -11.56 -17.09
CA SER A 73 -8.11 -10.19 -17.06
C SER A 73 -8.52 -9.54 -15.75
N VAL A 74 -7.58 -8.87 -15.08
CA VAL A 74 -7.90 -8.06 -13.91
C VAL A 74 -8.97 -7.04 -14.32
N PRO A 75 -10.09 -6.96 -13.60
CA PRO A 75 -11.20 -6.11 -13.99
C PRO A 75 -10.87 -4.64 -13.74
N GLU A 76 -11.22 -3.81 -14.71
CA GLU A 76 -11.10 -2.35 -14.61
C GLU A 76 -12.30 -1.78 -13.85
N ILE A 77 -12.16 -1.65 -12.53
CA ILE A 77 -13.24 -1.18 -11.64
C ILE A 77 -12.71 -0.01 -10.82
N GLY A 78 -13.32 1.17 -10.97
CA GLY A 78 -12.93 2.36 -10.20
C GLY A 78 -11.44 2.70 -10.36
N PRO A 79 -10.67 2.81 -9.27
CA PRO A 79 -9.23 3.09 -9.29
C PRO A 79 -8.36 1.85 -9.62
N GLN A 80 -8.94 0.64 -9.69
CA GLN A 80 -8.21 -0.56 -10.09
C GLN A 80 -8.15 -0.62 -11.61
N GLN A 81 -7.09 -0.06 -12.17
CA GLN A 81 -6.79 -0.08 -13.60
C GLN A 81 -5.27 -0.20 -13.79
N LEU A 82 -4.84 -0.92 -14.83
CA LEU A 82 -3.44 -0.98 -15.20
C LEU A 82 -3.10 0.24 -16.05
N TYR A 83 -2.30 1.15 -15.49
CA TYR A 83 -1.86 2.36 -16.16
C TYR A 83 -0.41 2.22 -16.62
N CYS A 84 -0.16 2.47 -17.90
CA CYS A 84 1.19 2.43 -18.47
C CYS A 84 1.63 3.81 -18.95
N GLN A 85 2.83 4.22 -18.55
CA GLN A 85 3.49 5.42 -19.02
C GLN A 85 4.94 5.08 -19.40
N GLN A 86 5.25 5.19 -20.69
CA GLN A 86 6.57 4.84 -21.25
C GLN A 86 6.93 3.36 -20.97
N GLU A 87 7.94 3.13 -20.14
CA GLU A 87 8.47 1.81 -19.78
C GLU A 87 8.05 1.39 -18.37
N ILE A 88 7.02 2.02 -17.81
CA ILE A 88 6.52 1.73 -16.47
C ILE A 88 5.01 1.51 -16.53
N CYS A 89 4.54 0.41 -15.96
CA CYS A 89 3.11 0.18 -15.72
C CYS A 89 2.84 0.02 -14.23
N THR A 90 1.73 0.55 -13.76
CA THR A 90 1.31 0.48 -12.35
C THR A 90 -0.16 0.10 -12.24
N ILE A 91 -0.51 -0.58 -11.16
CA ILE A 91 -1.89 -0.92 -10.83
C ILE A 91 -2.08 -0.96 -9.32
N ASN A 92 -3.22 -0.45 -8.87
CA ASN A 92 -3.70 -0.59 -7.50
C ASN A 92 -4.79 -1.66 -7.46
N PHE A 93 -4.79 -2.52 -6.45
CA PHE A 93 -5.74 -3.60 -6.31
C PHE A 93 -6.75 -3.32 -5.19
N TYR A 94 -7.95 -3.83 -5.35
CA TYR A 94 -8.87 -4.05 -4.24
C TYR A 94 -8.48 -5.27 -3.44
N ASP A 95 -8.11 -6.35 -4.12
CA ASP A 95 -7.63 -7.60 -3.54
C ASP A 95 -6.60 -8.27 -4.44
N LEU A 96 -5.73 -9.10 -3.86
CA LEU A 96 -4.70 -9.83 -4.59
C LEU A 96 -5.12 -11.27 -4.87
N ALA A 97 -4.92 -11.69 -6.11
CA ALA A 97 -4.93 -13.09 -6.50
C ALA A 97 -3.59 -13.76 -6.13
N PRO A 98 -3.56 -15.09 -5.98
CA PRO A 98 -2.32 -15.80 -5.65
C PRO A 98 -1.32 -15.79 -6.82
N TYR A 99 -1.80 -15.76 -8.06
CA TYR A 99 -0.97 -15.83 -9.27
C TYR A 99 -1.37 -14.80 -10.31
N TYR A 100 -0.39 -14.35 -11.09
CA TYR A 100 -0.57 -13.39 -12.17
C TYR A 100 0.25 -13.74 -13.40
N ARG A 101 -0.21 -13.26 -14.56
CA ARG A 101 0.52 -13.28 -15.83
C ARG A 101 0.36 -11.93 -16.52
N LEU A 102 1.46 -11.38 -17.03
CA LEU A 102 1.47 -10.10 -17.73
C LEU A 102 1.57 -10.35 -19.23
N GLU A 103 0.72 -9.68 -20.01
CA GLU A 103 0.78 -9.66 -21.46
C GLU A 103 0.97 -8.22 -21.94
N VAL A 104 1.84 -8.01 -22.93
CA VAL A 104 2.15 -6.69 -23.46
C VAL A 104 2.11 -6.72 -24.96
N SER A 105 1.35 -5.80 -25.54
CA SER A 105 1.39 -5.48 -26.97
C SER A 105 2.41 -4.37 -27.18
N LEU A 106 3.42 -4.63 -28.02
CA LEU A 106 4.44 -3.68 -28.42
C LEU A 106 3.99 -2.90 -29.66
N ALA A 107 4.54 -1.70 -29.85
CA ALA A 107 4.24 -0.85 -31.00
C ALA A 107 4.70 -1.45 -32.36
N ASP A 108 5.57 -2.46 -32.33
CA ASP A 108 5.98 -3.24 -33.51
C ASP A 108 4.98 -4.34 -33.90
N GLY A 109 3.88 -4.49 -33.15
CA GLY A 109 2.82 -5.46 -33.38
C GLY A 109 3.03 -6.81 -32.68
N ARG A 110 4.16 -7.03 -31.99
CA ARG A 110 4.36 -8.26 -31.21
C ARG A 110 3.56 -8.21 -29.92
N THR A 111 2.97 -9.35 -29.57
CA THR A 111 2.33 -9.58 -28.26
C THR A 111 3.17 -10.59 -27.49
N LEU A 112 3.68 -10.19 -26.34
CA LEU A 112 4.55 -11.01 -25.50
C LEU A 112 3.86 -11.29 -24.17
N SER A 113 3.98 -12.53 -23.70
CA SER A 113 3.45 -12.96 -22.40
C SER A 113 4.58 -13.28 -21.43
N SER A 114 4.35 -13.06 -20.15
CA SER A 114 5.26 -13.45 -19.08
C SER A 114 5.06 -14.89 -18.62
N GLN A 115 6.04 -15.39 -17.87
CA GLN A 115 5.80 -16.53 -16.99
C GLN A 115 4.79 -16.16 -15.88
N VAL A 116 4.21 -17.18 -15.23
CA VAL A 116 3.37 -16.99 -14.04
C VAL A 116 4.23 -16.51 -12.88
N PHE A 117 3.75 -15.51 -12.13
CA PHE A 117 4.44 -14.98 -10.95
C PHE A 117 3.45 -14.70 -9.81
N THR A 118 3.97 -14.53 -8.60
CA THR A 118 3.18 -14.25 -7.39
C THR A 118 3.49 -12.85 -6.85
N PRO A 119 2.52 -12.18 -6.20
CA PRO A 119 2.76 -10.96 -5.45
C PRO A 119 3.76 -11.20 -4.31
N ARG A 120 4.54 -10.18 -3.94
CA ARG A 120 5.40 -10.20 -2.74
C ARG A 120 4.94 -9.15 -1.73
N GLY A 121 3.74 -9.37 -1.18
CA GLY A 121 3.13 -8.51 -0.17
C GLY A 121 2.33 -7.34 -0.76
N MET A 122 2.01 -6.37 0.10
CA MET A 122 1.13 -5.24 -0.23
C MET A 122 1.71 -4.29 -1.29
N ARG A 123 3.02 -4.23 -1.45
CA ARG A 123 3.68 -3.41 -2.46
C ARG A 123 4.70 -4.25 -3.19
N SER A 124 4.48 -4.49 -4.47
CA SER A 124 5.34 -5.37 -5.26
C SER A 124 5.93 -4.64 -6.47
N PHE A 125 7.25 -4.54 -6.50
CA PHE A 125 7.98 -3.94 -7.61
C PHE A 125 8.57 -5.05 -8.47
N TYR A 126 8.45 -4.92 -9.79
CA TYR A 126 8.92 -5.90 -10.76
C TYR A 126 9.81 -5.24 -11.81
N SER A 127 10.82 -5.97 -12.25
CA SER A 127 11.58 -5.72 -13.46
C SER A 127 11.06 -6.69 -14.50
N VAL A 128 10.65 -6.18 -15.66
CA VAL A 128 10.13 -6.98 -16.77
C VAL A 128 11.14 -6.90 -17.90
N THR A 129 11.87 -7.98 -18.14
CA THR A 129 12.81 -8.03 -19.27
C THR A 129 12.05 -8.41 -20.53
N VAL A 130 12.08 -7.54 -21.53
CA VAL A 130 11.54 -7.76 -22.86
C VAL A 130 12.56 -8.56 -23.66
N ARG A 131 12.18 -9.75 -24.10
CA ARG A 131 13.00 -10.66 -24.91
C ARG A 131 12.42 -10.79 -26.31
N GLU A 132 13.01 -11.66 -27.11
CA GLU A 132 12.57 -11.90 -28.47
C GLU A 132 11.15 -12.50 -28.53
N SER A 133 10.84 -13.46 -27.65
CA SER A 133 9.61 -14.26 -27.70
C SER A 133 8.75 -14.21 -26.43
N ASP A 134 9.28 -13.71 -25.32
CA ASP A 134 8.62 -13.70 -24.01
C ASP A 134 8.94 -12.45 -23.18
N LEU A 135 8.26 -12.35 -22.04
CA LEU A 135 8.59 -11.40 -20.97
C LEU A 135 9.13 -12.18 -19.77
N LEU A 136 10.22 -11.71 -19.18
CA LEU A 136 10.72 -12.27 -17.92
C LEU A 136 10.44 -11.31 -16.76
N VAL A 137 9.47 -11.66 -15.92
CA VAL A 137 9.13 -10.89 -14.72
C VAL A 137 9.99 -11.32 -13.54
N LYS A 138 10.70 -10.37 -12.91
CA LYS A 138 11.49 -10.61 -11.69
C LYS A 138 11.13 -9.58 -10.63
N ASN A 139 10.89 -10.02 -9.40
CA ASN A 139 10.66 -9.09 -8.30
C ASN A 139 11.92 -8.25 -8.02
N ARG A 140 11.74 -6.93 -7.92
CA ARG A 140 12.74 -5.99 -7.43
C ARG A 140 12.50 -5.83 -5.93
N PHE A 141 13.44 -6.32 -5.13
CA PHE A 141 13.36 -6.16 -3.69
C PHE A 141 13.52 -4.66 -3.35
N SER A 142 12.43 -4.03 -2.93
CA SER A 142 12.43 -2.68 -2.38
C SER A 142 12.65 -2.78 -0.88
N LEU A 143 13.90 -3.01 -0.47
CA LEU A 143 14.30 -2.68 0.90
C LEU A 143 14.52 -1.18 0.94
N ASN A 144 13.53 -0.43 1.40
CA ASN A 144 13.74 0.96 1.80
C ASN A 144 13.98 0.97 3.32
N PRO A 145 15.22 0.72 3.80
CA PRO A 145 15.52 0.54 5.23
C PRO A 145 15.22 1.79 6.07
N LEU A 146 15.13 2.96 5.44
CA LEU A 146 14.80 4.24 6.07
C LEU A 146 13.29 4.43 6.31
N ALA A 147 12.43 3.71 5.57
CA ALA A 147 10.97 3.82 5.69
C ALA A 147 10.38 2.85 6.72
N SER A 148 11.20 1.97 7.32
CA SER A 148 10.77 1.08 8.38
C SER A 148 10.57 1.89 9.67
N SER A 149 9.34 1.92 10.19
CA SER A 149 9.02 2.53 11.49
C SER A 149 9.88 1.98 12.65
N ILE A 150 10.42 0.76 12.48
CA ILE A 150 11.32 0.11 13.44
C ILE A 150 12.69 0.79 13.46
N CYS A 151 13.16 1.35 12.34
CA CYS A 151 14.46 2.00 12.25
C CYS A 151 14.45 3.36 12.97
N LEU A 152 13.36 4.13 12.88
CA LEU A 152 13.24 5.43 13.57
C LEU A 152 13.20 5.27 15.10
N SER A 153 12.55 4.22 15.63
CA SER A 153 12.50 3.99 17.08
C SER A 153 13.84 3.51 17.64
N VAL A 154 14.51 2.58 16.95
CA VAL A 154 15.80 2.04 17.40
C VAL A 154 16.89 3.10 17.30
N CYS A 155 17.00 3.82 16.18
CA CYS A 155 17.98 4.89 16.01
C CYS A 155 17.71 6.05 16.97
N GLY A 156 16.45 6.45 17.19
CA GLY A 156 16.11 7.51 18.15
C GLY A 156 16.50 7.16 19.58
N SER A 157 16.28 5.91 20.00
CA SER A 157 16.65 5.46 21.36
C SER A 157 18.17 5.40 21.57
N LEU A 158 18.94 4.98 20.57
CA LEU A 158 20.40 4.94 20.63
C LEU A 158 21.02 6.34 20.74
N TRP A 159 20.45 7.33 20.06
CA TRP A 159 20.86 8.74 20.19
C TRP A 159 20.62 9.28 21.61
N LEU A 160 19.47 8.95 22.23
CA LEU A 160 19.15 9.39 23.59
C LEU A 160 20.10 8.75 24.63
N VAL A 161 20.42 7.46 24.49
CA VAL A 161 21.38 6.76 25.37
C VAL A 161 22.79 7.33 25.20
N GLY A 162 23.22 7.59 23.95
CA GLY A 162 24.51 8.22 23.67
C GLY A 162 24.63 9.62 24.25
N LEU A 163 23.58 10.45 24.10
CA LEU A 163 23.53 11.79 24.66
C LEU A 163 23.57 11.76 26.20
N TRP A 164 22.83 10.84 26.83
CA TRP A 164 22.84 10.66 28.27
C TRP A 164 24.23 10.24 28.79
N ALA A 165 24.86 9.25 28.14
CA ALA A 165 26.22 8.83 28.47
C ALA A 165 27.22 9.99 28.34
N LEU A 166 27.14 10.79 27.27
CA LEU A 166 27.99 11.95 27.07
C LEU A 166 27.78 13.02 28.16
N LEU A 167 26.53 13.32 28.54
CA LEU A 167 26.20 14.27 29.61
C LEU A 167 26.72 13.79 30.97
N THR A 168 26.68 12.48 31.24
CA THR A 168 27.26 11.91 32.47
C THR A 168 28.79 11.98 32.47
N LEU A 169 29.44 11.70 31.34
CA LEU A 169 30.91 11.77 31.20
C LEU A 169 31.44 13.20 31.26
N LEU A 170 30.69 14.17 30.74
CA LEU A 170 31.02 15.61 30.80
C LEU A 170 30.76 16.22 32.19
N GLY A 171 30.30 15.45 33.18
CA GLY A 171 30.18 15.89 34.56
C GLY A 171 29.05 16.91 34.81
N LEU A 172 28.14 17.11 33.86
CA LEU A 172 26.99 18.01 33.98
C LEU A 172 25.94 17.54 35.00
N ASN A 173 26.09 16.32 35.53
CA ASN A 173 25.23 15.75 36.57
C ASN A 173 25.81 15.85 38.00
N LYS A 174 26.91 16.58 38.20
CA LYS A 174 27.37 16.94 39.55
C LYS A 174 26.75 18.27 39.96
N ARG A 175 25.54 18.21 40.52
CA ARG A 175 25.03 19.21 41.46
C ARG A 175 24.49 18.50 42.69
#